data_AF-A0A1C0VWB2-F1
#
_entry.id   AF-A0A1C0VWB2-F1
#
_cell.length_a   1.000
_cell.length_b   1.000
_cell.length_c   1.000
_cell.angle_alpha   90.00
_cell.angle_beta   90.00
_cell.angle_gamma   90.00
#
_symmetry.space_group_name_H-M   'P 1'
#
loop_
_entity.id
_entity.type
_entity.pdbx_description
1 polymer ?
#
loop_
_entity_poly.entity_id
_entity_poly.type
_entity_poly.pdbx_seq_one_letter_code
_entity_poly.pdbx_strand_id
1 'polypeptide(L)'
;MLLRHLSTVAILMLSLTSTAAIALPKLPETISQAPQPPNPPMQDGGQIFEKLNLTADQKQKMQAIRNQYKDKITQHRDAIVKANQELMSMINGNASDSQLREKHRQVVAQAQQMGELQFDMMLAMRQILTPDQRRQLAQMMQERRNNANPPNRGGNRPQR
;
A
#
# COMPACT_ATOMS: atom_id res chain seq x y z
N MET A 1 -51.56 -6.27 17.34
CA MET A 1 -51.91 -6.58 18.75
C MET A 1 -51.02 -7.74 19.17
N LEU A 2 -49.96 -7.53 19.97
CA LEU A 2 -49.93 -7.76 21.45
C LEU A 2 -50.61 -9.11 21.79
N LEU A 3 -49.99 -10.11 22.43
CA LEU A 3 -49.37 -10.12 23.76
C LEU A 3 -48.37 -11.31 23.82
N ARG A 4 -47.09 -11.10 24.17
CA ARG A 4 -46.49 -11.22 25.51
C ARG A 4 -46.47 -12.65 26.08
N HIS A 5 -45.32 -13.31 25.98
CA HIS A 5 -45.00 -14.50 26.75
C HIS A 5 -44.41 -14.08 28.11
N LEU A 6 -45.10 -14.48 29.18
CA LEU A 6 -44.63 -14.42 30.56
C LEU A 6 -43.72 -15.63 30.81
N SER A 7 -42.52 -15.42 31.33
CA SER A 7 -41.85 -16.39 32.20
C SER A 7 -40.76 -15.68 33.00
N THR A 8 -41.12 -15.32 34.22
CA THR A 8 -40.24 -14.91 35.30
C THR A 8 -39.51 -16.13 35.84
N VAL A 9 -38.19 -16.16 35.74
CA VAL A 9 -37.35 -16.98 36.63
C VAL A 9 -36.29 -16.06 37.21
N ALA A 10 -36.57 -15.61 38.43
CA ALA A 10 -35.59 -15.01 39.30
C ALA A 10 -34.73 -16.12 39.90
N ILE A 11 -33.42 -16.09 39.64
CA ILE A 11 -32.46 -16.83 40.46
C ILE A 11 -31.39 -15.83 40.88
N LEU A 12 -31.60 -15.31 42.08
CA LEU A 12 -30.64 -14.64 42.92
C LEU A 12 -29.82 -15.72 43.61
N MET A 13 -28.52 -15.81 43.31
CA MET A 13 -27.55 -16.43 44.22
C MET A 13 -26.26 -15.61 44.19
N LEU A 14 -26.17 -14.72 45.18
CA LEU A 14 -24.92 -14.11 45.60
C LEU A 14 -24.07 -15.18 46.31
N SER A 15 -22.88 -15.43 45.79
CA SER A 15 -21.77 -15.93 46.61
C SER A 15 -20.50 -15.22 46.18
N LEU A 16 -20.22 -14.07 46.79
CA LEU A 16 -18.91 -13.43 46.74
C LEU A 16 -17.99 -14.16 47.74
N THR A 17 -17.25 -15.15 47.27
CA THR A 17 -16.07 -15.64 48.00
C THR A 17 -14.88 -14.79 47.60
N SER A 18 -14.43 -13.95 48.52
CA SER A 18 -13.27 -13.07 48.36
C SER A 18 -11.99 -13.87 48.58
N THR A 19 -11.24 -14.15 47.52
CA THR A 19 -9.84 -14.58 47.59
C THR A 19 -9.00 -13.61 46.76
N ALA A 20 -8.49 -12.56 47.43
CA ALA A 20 -7.47 -11.72 46.83
C ALA A 20 -6.12 -12.45 46.91
N ALA A 21 -5.76 -13.15 45.84
CA ALA A 21 -4.38 -13.54 45.60
C ALA A 21 -3.59 -12.26 45.24
N ILE A 22 -2.54 -11.96 46.00
CA ILE A 22 -1.60 -10.87 45.67
C ILE A 22 -0.83 -11.32 44.43
N ALA A 23 -1.29 -10.90 43.26
CA ALA A 23 -0.59 -11.09 42.00
C ALA A 23 0.58 -10.11 41.92
N LEU A 24 1.81 -10.61 41.80
CA LEU A 24 2.96 -9.77 41.43
C LEU A 24 2.67 -9.13 40.06
N PRO A 25 2.85 -7.81 39.90
CA PRO A 25 2.72 -7.17 38.60
C PRO A 25 3.87 -7.64 37.70
N LYS A 26 3.53 -8.41 36.66
CA LYS A 26 4.44 -8.69 35.55
C LYS A 26 4.57 -7.39 34.78
N LEU A 27 5.74 -6.75 34.86
CA LEU A 27 6.06 -5.53 34.12
C LEU A 27 5.73 -5.74 32.63
N PRO A 28 5.00 -4.81 31.99
CA PRO A 28 4.80 -4.88 30.56
C PRO A 28 6.16 -4.68 29.87
N GLU A 29 6.60 -5.69 29.12
CA GLU A 29 7.60 -5.50 28.08
C GLU A 29 7.01 -4.54 27.05
N THR A 30 7.27 -3.26 27.24
CA THR A 30 7.07 -2.25 26.20
C THR A 30 7.99 -2.63 25.05
N ILE A 31 7.43 -3.34 24.08
CA ILE A 31 8.07 -3.54 22.78
C ILE A 31 8.16 -2.14 22.15
N SER A 32 9.32 -1.51 22.29
CA SER A 32 9.68 -0.30 21.56
C SER A 32 9.58 -0.60 20.07
N GLN A 33 8.44 -0.26 19.47
CA GLN A 33 8.31 -0.21 18.02
C GLN A 33 9.22 0.92 17.53
N ALA A 34 10.41 0.56 17.06
CA ALA A 34 11.24 1.49 16.31
C ALA A 34 10.38 2.06 15.16
N PRO A 35 10.34 3.39 14.97
CA PRO A 35 9.61 3.99 13.85
C PRO A 35 10.09 3.33 12.56
N GLN A 36 9.19 2.63 11.86
CA GLN A 36 9.53 2.14 10.54
C GLN A 36 9.85 3.35 9.67
N PRO A 37 10.98 3.36 8.94
CA PRO A 37 11.29 4.46 8.05
C PRO A 37 10.11 4.61 7.07
N PRO A 38 9.62 5.83 6.82
CA PRO A 38 8.55 6.03 5.86
C PRO A 38 8.98 5.41 4.54
N ASN A 39 8.16 4.51 4.00
CA ASN A 39 8.39 3.97 2.67
C ASN A 39 8.63 5.16 1.73
N PRO A 40 9.74 5.19 0.97
CA PRO A 40 9.99 6.29 0.05
C PRO A 40 8.75 6.41 -0.85
N PRO A 41 8.22 7.62 -1.06
CA PRO A 41 7.01 7.79 -1.86
C PRO A 41 7.30 7.17 -3.22
N MET A 42 6.60 6.07 -3.53
CA MET A 42 6.69 5.44 -4.84
C MET A 42 6.29 6.53 -5.83
N GLN A 43 7.29 7.03 -6.56
CA GLN A 43 7.25 8.31 -7.24
C GLN A 43 6.06 8.30 -8.17
N ASP A 44 5.03 9.07 -7.80
CA ASP A 44 3.73 9.04 -8.47
C ASP A 44 3.95 9.31 -9.96
N GLY A 45 3.39 8.46 -10.83
CA GLY A 45 3.52 8.60 -12.29
C GLY A 45 3.08 9.97 -12.79
N GLY A 46 2.34 10.73 -11.97
CA GLY A 46 1.95 12.12 -12.21
C GLY A 46 3.09 13.16 -12.20
N GLN A 47 4.22 12.91 -11.53
CA GLN A 47 5.30 13.90 -11.37
C GLN A 47 6.09 14.15 -12.67
N ILE A 48 6.10 13.19 -13.60
CA ILE A 48 6.79 13.39 -14.89
C ILE A 48 6.08 14.44 -15.76
N PHE A 49 4.76 14.57 -15.62
CA PHE A 49 3.96 15.52 -16.38
C PHE A 49 4.15 16.96 -15.90
N GLU A 50 4.57 17.16 -14.64
CA GLU A 50 4.85 18.50 -14.09
C GLU A 50 6.10 19.14 -14.69
N LYS A 51 6.99 18.33 -15.26
CA LYS A 51 8.20 18.79 -15.96
C LYS A 51 7.93 19.24 -17.40
N LEU A 52 6.70 19.06 -17.88
CA LEU A 52 6.28 19.56 -19.18
C LEU A 52 5.83 21.02 -19.05
N ASN A 53 6.13 21.83 -20.07
CA ASN A 53 5.63 23.20 -20.19
C ASN A 53 4.14 23.20 -20.55
N LEU A 54 3.28 22.79 -19.60
CA LEU A 54 1.84 22.69 -19.78
C LEU A 54 1.17 24.08 -19.72
N THR A 55 0.19 24.29 -20.59
CA THR A 55 -0.69 25.47 -20.49
C THR A 55 -1.60 25.40 -19.26
N ALA A 56 -2.22 26.52 -18.88
CA ALA A 56 -3.17 26.55 -17.75
C ALA A 56 -4.32 25.55 -17.95
N ASP A 57 -4.92 25.52 -19.14
CA ASP A 57 -5.99 24.60 -19.50
C ASP A 57 -5.55 23.13 -19.41
N GLN A 58 -4.34 22.83 -19.89
CA GLN A 58 -3.79 21.47 -19.78
C GLN A 58 -3.61 21.08 -18.31
N LYS A 59 -3.06 21.96 -17.46
CA LYS A 59 -2.89 21.70 -16.02
C LYS A 59 -4.23 21.41 -15.34
N GLN A 60 -5.27 22.18 -15.65
CA GLN A 60 -6.60 21.96 -15.09
C GLN A 60 -7.18 20.59 -15.50
N LYS A 61 -7.07 20.22 -16.79
CA LYS A 61 -7.52 18.91 -17.28
C LYS A 61 -6.71 17.75 -16.65
N MET A 62 -5.40 17.92 -16.49
CA MET A 62 -4.55 16.95 -15.81
C MET A 62 -4.98 16.75 -14.35
N GLN A 63 -5.29 17.84 -13.64
CA GLN A 63 -5.75 17.75 -12.26
C GLN A 63 -7.09 17.03 -12.14
N ALA A 64 -8.03 17.28 -13.06
CA ALA A 64 -9.30 16.58 -13.09
C ALA A 64 -9.11 15.06 -13.26
N ILE A 65 -8.21 14.65 -14.17
CA ILE A 65 -7.85 13.24 -14.34
C ILE A 65 -7.23 12.69 -13.07
N ARG A 66 -6.25 13.37 -12.46
CA ARG A 66 -5.64 12.89 -11.20
C ARG A 66 -6.68 12.68 -10.12
N ASN A 67 -7.61 13.61 -9.95
CA ASN A 67 -8.68 13.50 -8.96
C ASN A 67 -9.59 12.29 -9.22
N GLN A 68 -9.88 11.96 -10.48
CA GLN A 68 -10.70 10.79 -10.84
C GLN A 68 -10.06 9.45 -10.43
N TYR A 69 -8.73 9.36 -10.45
CA TYR A 69 -8.00 8.13 -10.14
C TYR A 69 -7.47 8.08 -8.70
N LYS A 70 -7.38 9.23 -8.02
CA LYS A 70 -6.74 9.40 -6.70
C LYS A 70 -7.23 8.39 -5.67
N ASP A 71 -8.55 8.24 -5.53
CA ASP A 71 -9.12 7.40 -4.47
C ASP A 71 -8.83 5.92 -4.72
N LYS A 72 -8.97 5.47 -5.97
CA LYS A 72 -8.65 4.09 -6.37
C LYS A 72 -7.17 3.78 -6.18
N ILE A 73 -6.28 4.70 -6.59
CA ILE A 73 -4.83 4.56 -6.40
C ILE A 73 -4.48 4.53 -4.91
N THR A 74 -5.11 5.38 -4.09
CA THR A 74 -4.88 5.37 -2.63
C THR A 74 -5.31 4.04 -2.03
N GLN A 75 -6.52 3.58 -2.36
CA GLN A 75 -7.07 2.32 -1.87
C GLN A 75 -6.19 1.11 -2.22
N HIS A 76 -5.77 0.97 -3.49
CA HIS A 76 -4.90 -0.13 -3.89
C HIS A 76 -3.51 -0.03 -3.27
N ARG A 77 -2.99 1.19 -3.05
CA ARG A 77 -1.68 1.38 -2.40
C ARG A 77 -1.75 0.89 -0.96
N ASP A 78 -2.78 1.29 -0.22
CA ASP A 78 -2.98 0.87 1.17
C ASP A 78 -3.19 -0.64 1.28
N ALA A 79 -3.94 -1.23 0.35
CA ALA A 79 -4.13 -2.68 0.27
C ALA A 79 -2.81 -3.43 0.04
N ILE A 80 -1.95 -2.95 -0.86
CA ILE A 80 -0.63 -3.53 -1.13
C ILE A 80 0.27 -3.41 0.11
N VAL A 81 0.31 -2.24 0.76
CA VAL A 81 1.11 -2.02 1.98
C VAL A 81 0.67 -2.99 3.08
N LYS A 82 -0.63 -3.08 3.35
CA LYS A 82 -1.19 -4.00 4.34
C LYS A 82 -0.87 -5.46 4.00
N ALA A 83 -1.06 -5.87 2.74
CA ALA A 83 -0.80 -7.24 2.32
C ALA A 83 0.69 -7.62 2.44
N ASN A 84 1.61 -6.69 2.19
CA ASN A 84 3.05 -6.90 2.41
C ASN A 84 3.39 -7.00 3.90
N GLN A 85 2.82 -6.16 4.76
CA GLN A 85 3.01 -6.26 6.21
C GLN A 85 2.52 -7.61 6.76
N GLU A 86 1.35 -8.07 6.30
CA GLU A 86 0.81 -9.37 6.64
C GLU A 86 1.72 -10.50 6.14
N LEU A 87 2.22 -10.43 4.90
CA LEU A 87 3.18 -11.41 4.38
C LEU A 87 4.45 -11.48 5.23
N MET A 88 5.02 -10.33 5.62
CA MET A 88 6.22 -10.28 6.47
C MET A 88 5.95 -10.87 7.87
N SER A 89 4.77 -10.59 8.44
CA SER A 89 4.35 -11.21 9.70
C SER A 89 4.23 -12.72 9.58
N MET A 90 3.65 -13.23 8.48
CA MET A 90 3.52 -14.66 8.21
C MET A 90 4.90 -15.33 8.06
N ILE A 91 5.85 -14.69 7.38
CA ILE A 91 7.22 -15.19 7.20
C ILE A 91 7.94 -15.33 8.54
N ASN A 92 7.76 -14.37 9.45
CA ASN A 92 8.36 -14.40 10.80
C ASN A 92 7.64 -15.36 11.76
N GLY A 93 6.45 -15.83 11.39
CA GLY A 93 5.64 -16.76 12.18
C GLY A 93 5.89 -18.22 11.81
N ASN A 94 4.83 -19.01 11.93
CA ASN A 94 4.82 -20.44 11.63
C ASN A 94 3.93 -20.78 10.41
N ALA A 95 3.70 -19.80 9.53
CA ALA A 95 2.92 -20.03 8.32
C ALA A 95 3.62 -21.04 7.42
N SER A 96 2.84 -21.95 6.83
CA SER A 96 3.36 -22.91 5.86
C SER A 96 3.75 -22.24 4.53
N ASP A 97 4.65 -22.87 3.79
CA ASP A 97 5.05 -22.45 2.44
C ASP A 97 3.85 -22.21 1.51
N SER A 98 2.81 -23.05 1.61
CA SER A 98 1.59 -22.90 0.81
C SER A 98 0.87 -21.59 1.12
N GLN A 99 0.73 -21.25 2.40
CA GLN A 99 0.10 -20.01 2.84
C GLN A 99 0.93 -18.78 2.42
N LEU A 100 2.26 -18.86 2.51
CA LEU A 100 3.16 -17.79 2.08
C LEU A 100 3.05 -17.54 0.57
N ARG A 101 3.06 -18.60 -0.24
CA ARG A 101 2.90 -18.50 -1.70
C ARG A 101 1.55 -17.93 -2.09
N GLU A 102 0.48 -18.35 -1.42
CA GLU A 102 -0.85 -17.80 -1.64
C GLU A 102 -0.91 -16.31 -1.31
N LYS A 103 -0.38 -15.90 -0.15
CA LYS A 103 -0.33 -14.49 0.23
C LYS A 103 0.50 -13.66 -0.76
N HIS A 104 1.63 -14.19 -1.20
CA HIS A 104 2.45 -13.56 -2.24
C HIS A 104 1.69 -13.38 -3.56
N ARG A 105 0.94 -14.40 -4.02
CA ARG A 105 0.09 -14.27 -5.22
C ARG A 105 -0.92 -13.13 -5.09
N GLN A 106 -1.53 -12.97 -3.93
CA GLN A 106 -2.47 -11.88 -3.66
C GLN A 106 -1.78 -10.50 -3.74
N VAL A 107 -0.58 -10.37 -3.16
CA VAL A 107 0.22 -9.14 -3.27
C VAL A 107 0.54 -8.82 -4.73
N VAL A 108 0.98 -9.81 -5.51
CA VAL A 108 1.30 -9.63 -6.94
C VAL A 108 0.06 -9.21 -7.74
N ALA A 109 -1.09 -9.86 -7.50
CA ALA A 109 -2.33 -9.50 -8.18
C ALA A 109 -2.76 -8.05 -7.89
N GLN A 110 -2.65 -7.60 -6.63
CA GLN A 110 -2.92 -6.21 -6.25
C GLN A 110 -1.95 -5.23 -6.90
N ALA A 111 -0.66 -5.57 -6.96
CA ALA A 111 0.34 -4.75 -7.62
C ALA A 111 0.10 -4.64 -9.14
N GLN A 112 -0.38 -5.71 -9.78
CA GLN A 112 -0.77 -5.67 -11.18
C GLN A 112 -1.96 -4.73 -11.42
N GLN A 113 -3.02 -4.83 -10.62
CA GLN A 113 -4.19 -3.93 -10.71
C GLN A 113 -3.80 -2.47 -10.51
N MET A 114 -2.88 -2.20 -9.59
CA MET A 114 -2.32 -0.86 -9.41
C MET A 114 -1.59 -0.37 -10.68
N GLY A 115 -0.79 -1.24 -11.30
CA GLY A 115 -0.09 -0.93 -12.55
C GLY A 115 -1.06 -0.58 -13.68
N GLU A 116 -2.13 -1.34 -13.84
CA GLU A 116 -3.20 -1.09 -14.82
C GLU A 116 -3.85 0.29 -14.59
N LEU A 117 -4.23 0.61 -13.34
CA LEU A 117 -4.81 1.92 -13.00
C LEU A 117 -3.87 3.09 -13.31
N GLN A 118 -2.58 2.94 -13.01
CA GLN A 118 -1.59 3.98 -13.30
C GLN A 118 -1.37 4.14 -14.81
N PHE A 119 -1.39 3.03 -15.57
CA PHE A 119 -1.31 3.05 -17.01
C PHE A 119 -2.50 3.76 -17.64
N ASP A 120 -3.72 3.46 -17.21
CA ASP A 120 -4.93 4.11 -17.68
C ASP A 120 -4.92 5.61 -17.39
N MET A 121 -4.51 6.00 -16.18
CA MET A 121 -4.34 7.40 -15.81
C MET A 121 -3.30 8.09 -16.71
N MET A 122 -2.17 7.42 -16.99
CA MET A 122 -1.14 7.93 -17.90
C MET A 122 -1.69 8.10 -19.33
N LEU A 123 -2.49 7.16 -19.84
CA LEU A 123 -3.11 7.26 -21.15
C LEU A 123 -4.06 8.45 -21.23
N ALA A 124 -4.90 8.64 -20.21
CA ALA A 124 -5.81 9.77 -20.13
C ALA A 124 -5.04 11.10 -20.12
N MET A 125 -3.97 11.20 -19.32
CA MET A 125 -3.11 12.39 -19.29
C MET A 125 -2.43 12.65 -20.65
N ARG A 126 -1.93 11.60 -21.32
CA ARG A 126 -1.30 11.70 -22.64
C ARG A 126 -2.21 12.31 -23.71
N GLN A 127 -3.53 12.10 -23.62
CA GLN A 127 -4.49 12.64 -24.57
C GLN A 127 -4.56 14.17 -24.55
N ILE A 128 -4.25 14.80 -23.42
CA ILE A 128 -4.24 16.27 -23.26
C ILE A 128 -3.01 16.92 -23.91
N LEU A 129 -1.91 16.16 -24.04
CA LEU A 129 -0.63 16.66 -24.52
C LEU A 129 -0.60 16.88 -26.03
N THR A 130 0.15 17.89 -26.46
CA THR A 130 0.50 18.09 -27.88
C THR A 130 1.48 17.01 -28.36
N PRO A 131 1.62 16.81 -29.69
CA PRO A 131 2.62 15.89 -30.24
C PRO A 131 4.04 16.16 -29.72
N ASP A 132 4.44 17.43 -29.59
CA ASP A 132 5.75 17.82 -29.09
C ASP A 132 5.96 17.44 -27.62
N GLN A 133 4.98 17.74 -26.77
CA GLN A 133 5.01 17.37 -25.36
C GLN A 133 5.03 15.84 -25.18
N ARG A 134 4.38 15.08 -26.06
CA ARG A 134 4.44 13.61 -26.04
C ARG A 134 5.84 13.09 -26.38
N ARG A 135 6.56 13.75 -27.30
CA ARG A 135 7.97 13.42 -27.59
C ARG A 135 8.87 13.70 -26.40
N GLN A 136 8.68 14.85 -25.73
CA GLN A 136 9.40 15.18 -24.50
C GLN A 136 9.10 14.18 -23.37
N LEU A 137 7.83 13.79 -23.21
CA LEU A 137 7.43 12.77 -22.26
C LEU A 137 8.15 11.44 -22.51
N ALA A 138 8.21 10.99 -23.77
CA ALA A 138 8.90 9.75 -24.14
C ALA A 138 10.41 9.80 -23.84
N GLN A 139 11.07 10.93 -24.09
CA GLN A 139 12.48 11.13 -23.75
C GLN A 139 12.71 11.03 -22.24
N MET A 140 11.90 11.74 -21.44
CA MET A 140 12.00 11.68 -19.97
C MET A 140 11.74 10.26 -19.42
N MET A 141 10.82 9.51 -20.02
CA MET A 141 10.56 8.11 -19.65
C MET A 141 11.76 7.22 -19.97
N GLN A 142 12.39 7.40 -21.14
CA GLN A 142 13.59 6.66 -21.53
C GLN A 142 14.77 6.96 -20.61
N GLU A 143 14.99 8.23 -20.27
CA GLU A 143 16.03 8.64 -19.31
C GLU A 143 15.83 8.00 -17.94
N ARG A 144 14.59 8.02 -17.42
CA ARG A 144 14.27 7.32 -16.16
C ARG A 144 14.58 5.83 -16.23
N ARG A 145 14.23 5.17 -17.34
CA ARG A 145 14.53 3.75 -17.55
C ARG A 145 16.04 3.48 -17.55
N ASN A 146 16.82 4.33 -18.23
CA ASN A 146 18.27 4.22 -18.27
C ASN A 146 18.90 4.44 -16.90
N ASN A 147 18.34 5.34 -16.09
CA ASN A 147 18.83 5.62 -14.74
C ASN A 147 18.45 4.53 -13.73
N ALA A 148 17.28 3.88 -13.92
CA ALA A 148 16.82 2.79 -13.06
C ALA A 148 17.59 1.48 -13.28
N ASN A 149 18.12 1.27 -14.49
CA ASN A 149 19.05 0.19 -14.82
C ASN A 149 20.43 0.78 -15.13
N PRO A 150 21.24 1.15 -14.12
CA PRO A 150 22.62 1.54 -14.41
C PRO A 150 23.29 0.38 -15.15
N PRO A 151 24.02 0.64 -16.26
CA PRO A 151 24.70 -0.42 -16.99
C PRO A 151 25.57 -1.17 -15.99
N ASN A 152 25.36 -2.49 -15.93
CA ASN A 152 26.11 -3.44 -15.14
C ASN A 152 27.61 -3.10 -15.23
N ARG A 153 28.15 -2.40 -14.23
CA ARG A 153 29.60 -2.25 -14.03
C ARG A 153 30.11 -3.61 -13.57
N GLY A 154 30.12 -4.55 -14.50
CA GLY A 154 30.73 -5.84 -14.32
C GLY A 154 32.24 -5.68 -14.16
N GLY A 155 32.79 -6.35 -13.15
CA GLY A 155 34.15 -6.87 -13.23
C GLY A 155 35.25 -5.97 -12.66
N ASN A 156 35.33 -5.84 -11.34
CA ASN A 156 36.64 -5.91 -10.69
C ASN A 156 36.51 -6.45 -9.27
N ARG A 157 36.29 -7.77 -9.15
CA ARG A 157 36.63 -8.51 -7.93
C ARG A 157 38.02 -9.13 -8.18
N PRO A 158 39.11 -8.63 -7.57
CA PRO A 158 40.35 -9.37 -7.58
C PRO A 158 40.13 -10.70 -6.87
N GLN A 159 40.43 -11.81 -7.55
CA GLN A 159 40.50 -13.11 -6.91
C GLN A 159 41.62 -13.05 -5.88
N ARG A 160 41.28 -13.31 -4.61
CA ARG A 160 42.22 -13.61 -3.54
C ARG A 160 41.76 -14.91 -2.89
#